data_AF-A0A939M2P6-F1
#
_entry.id   AF-A0A939M2P6-F1
#
_cell.length_a   1.000
_cell.length_b   1.000
_cell.length_c   1.000
_cell.angle_alpha   90.00
_cell.angle_beta   90.00
_cell.angle_gamma   90.00
#
_symmetry.space_group_name_H-M   'P 1'
#
loop_
_entity.id
_entity.type
_entity.pdbx_description
1 polymer ?
#
loop_
_entity_poly.entity_id
_entity_poly.type
_entity_poly.pdbx_seq_one_letter_code
_entity_poly.pdbx_strand_id
1 'polypeptide(L)'
;MPKTKEHVQSVHIDLAANRVDERTAMTVINRFLSVMVWCDDNFAIAGFGWSGNPVPVPVTKRDLAFTTAHHYIFDRKIPGSEEARRALALFREARNAQQNGFVSYAVLNYYKIIEIRNHGKEAARKWFLANFEALRATSTKNDDISRFLALCGSEPPHKYIHDSCRIAVAHAGKHSKSDPDDAHEIVRLHTAARVMHLLARRFIEAEFAISDVMYSGG
;
A
#
# COMPACT_ATOMS: atom_id res chain seq x y z
N MET A 1 21.57 1.70 13.03
CA MET A 1 22.07 2.29 14.31
C MET A 1 20.91 2.40 15.31
N PRO A 2 21.16 2.31 16.63
CA PRO A 2 20.11 2.53 17.64
C PRO A 2 19.61 3.98 17.61
N LYS A 3 18.34 4.18 17.98
CA LYS A 3 17.72 5.52 18.05
C LYS A 3 18.37 6.35 19.15
N THR A 4 18.68 7.60 18.85
CA THR A 4 19.10 8.59 19.86
C THR A 4 18.16 9.80 19.82
N LYS A 5 18.44 10.82 20.64
CA LYS A 5 17.76 12.12 20.56
C LYS A 5 17.96 12.78 19.19
N GLU A 6 19.12 12.56 18.57
CA GLU A 6 19.59 13.25 17.36
C GLU A 6 19.52 12.38 16.10
N HIS A 7 19.47 11.05 16.25
CA HIS A 7 19.55 10.10 15.13
C HIS A 7 18.38 9.11 15.13
N VAL A 8 17.94 8.75 13.92
CA VAL A 8 16.89 7.74 13.70
C VAL A 8 17.49 6.36 13.42
N GLN A 9 16.65 5.32 13.56
CA GLN A 9 17.01 3.99 13.07
C GLN A 9 17.27 4.03 11.56
N SER A 10 18.29 3.29 11.16
CA SER A 10 18.77 3.21 9.78
C SER A 10 19.05 1.76 9.40
N VAL A 11 18.77 1.42 8.15
CA VAL A 11 19.12 0.13 7.52
C VAL A 11 20.28 0.38 6.58
N HIS A 12 21.26 -0.53 6.60
CA HIS A 12 22.47 -0.45 5.78
C HIS A 12 22.65 -1.76 5.00
N ILE A 13 23.16 -1.65 3.78
CA ILE A 13 23.58 -2.78 2.97
C ILE A 13 25.05 -2.57 2.62
N ASP A 14 25.89 -3.57 2.90
CA ASP A 14 27.27 -3.58 2.43
C ASP A 14 27.30 -3.92 0.94
N LEU A 15 27.61 -2.93 0.11
CA LEU A 15 27.64 -3.08 -1.34
C LEU A 15 28.74 -4.03 -1.81
N ALA A 16 29.92 -3.99 -1.18
CA ALA A 16 31.08 -4.77 -1.58
C ALA A 16 30.92 -6.24 -1.20
N ALA A 17 30.53 -6.52 0.05
CA ALA A 17 30.32 -7.87 0.53
C ALA A 17 29.18 -8.58 -0.23
N ASN A 18 28.10 -7.84 -0.55
CA ASN A 18 26.96 -8.39 -1.29
C ASN A 18 27.12 -8.32 -2.82
N ARG A 19 28.18 -7.68 -3.33
CA ARG A 19 28.46 -7.51 -4.77
C ARG A 19 27.29 -6.88 -5.54
N VAL A 20 26.71 -5.82 -4.97
CA VAL A 20 25.57 -5.11 -5.56
C VAL A 20 25.90 -3.63 -5.78
N ASP A 21 25.29 -3.04 -6.80
CA ASP A 21 25.33 -1.59 -6.97
C ASP A 21 24.31 -0.88 -6.06
N GLU A 22 24.40 0.45 -6.01
CA GLU A 22 23.51 1.27 -5.18
C GLU A 22 22.03 1.10 -5.53
N ARG A 23 21.69 0.99 -6.83
CA ARG A 23 20.30 0.87 -7.29
C ARG A 23 19.69 -0.48 -6.92
N THR A 24 20.49 -1.53 -6.99
CA THR A 24 20.12 -2.89 -6.56
C THR A 24 19.93 -2.92 -5.05
N ALA A 25 20.85 -2.33 -4.29
CA ALA A 25 20.69 -2.19 -2.83
C ALA A 25 19.42 -1.41 -2.46
N MET A 26 19.14 -0.28 -3.13
CA MET A 26 17.92 0.49 -2.92
C MET A 26 16.66 -0.31 -3.27
N THR A 27 16.71 -1.17 -4.29
CA THR A 27 15.62 -2.09 -4.62
C THR A 27 15.38 -3.10 -3.50
N VAL A 28 16.44 -3.65 -2.89
CA VAL A 28 16.33 -4.55 -1.72
C VAL A 28 15.73 -3.84 -0.52
N ILE A 29 16.20 -2.63 -0.20
CA ILE A 29 15.65 -1.80 0.88
C ILE A 29 14.16 -1.54 0.62
N ASN A 30 13.78 -1.15 -0.60
CA ASN A 30 12.39 -0.91 -0.95
C ASN A 30 11.51 -2.15 -0.75
N ARG A 31 11.99 -3.33 -1.16
CA ARG A 31 11.27 -4.60 -0.95
C ARG A 31 11.12 -4.92 0.54
N PHE A 32 12.16 -4.69 1.34
CA PHE A 32 12.09 -4.81 2.80
C PHE A 32 11.01 -3.88 3.38
N LEU A 33 11.00 -2.59 3.00
CA LEU A 33 9.96 -1.64 3.43
C LEU A 33 8.55 -2.10 3.03
N SER A 34 8.38 -2.67 1.84
CA SER A 34 7.08 -3.18 1.38
C SER A 34 6.58 -4.33 2.25
N VAL A 35 7.45 -5.23 2.71
CA VAL A 35 7.06 -6.31 3.62
C VAL A 35 6.75 -5.75 5.01
N MET A 36 7.48 -4.75 5.52
CA MET A 36 7.13 -4.12 6.79
C MET A 36 5.73 -3.49 6.77
N VAL A 37 5.44 -2.68 5.74
CA VAL A 37 4.14 -2.01 5.59
C VAL A 37 2.99 -3.00 5.43
N TRP A 38 3.23 -4.13 4.77
CA TRP A 38 2.24 -5.19 4.67
C TRP A 38 1.81 -5.72 6.05
N CYS A 39 2.78 -5.87 6.96
CA CYS A 39 2.55 -6.47 8.27
C CYS A 39 1.94 -5.50 9.31
N ASP A 40 2.19 -4.19 9.23
CA ASP A 40 1.71 -3.22 10.24
C ASP A 40 0.76 -2.14 9.69
N ASP A 41 0.49 -2.12 8.39
CA ASP A 41 -0.29 -1.10 7.70
C ASP A 41 0.25 0.34 7.88
N ASN A 42 1.46 0.54 8.40
CA ASN A 42 2.08 1.87 8.46
C ASN A 42 2.54 2.32 7.07
N PHE A 43 2.93 3.59 6.95
CA PHE A 43 3.65 4.07 5.78
C PHE A 43 5.14 3.83 5.95
N ALA A 44 5.85 3.56 4.86
CA ALA A 44 7.31 3.45 4.87
C ALA A 44 7.88 3.99 3.56
N ILE A 45 8.67 5.05 3.69
CA ILE A 45 9.29 5.75 2.57
C ILE A 45 10.79 5.64 2.73
N ALA A 46 11.46 5.11 1.70
CA ALA A 46 12.91 5.22 1.60
C ALA A 46 13.25 6.70 1.38
N GLY A 47 13.74 7.37 2.43
CA GLY A 47 14.21 8.74 2.34
C GLY A 47 15.53 8.86 1.57
N PHE A 48 16.06 10.08 1.50
CA PHE A 48 17.40 10.31 0.97
C PHE A 48 18.44 9.59 1.83
N GLY A 49 19.19 8.70 1.20
CA GLY A 49 20.34 8.00 1.77
C GLY A 49 21.64 8.43 1.10
N TRP A 50 22.76 7.98 1.66
CA TRP A 50 24.12 8.30 1.21
C TRP A 50 24.82 6.94 1.00
N SER A 51 25.47 6.75 -0.14
CA SER A 51 26.35 5.60 -0.38
C SER A 51 27.83 6.03 -0.23
N GLY A 52 28.74 5.08 -0.05
CA GLY A 52 30.19 5.36 -0.09
C GLY A 52 30.92 5.54 1.25
N ASN A 53 30.32 5.12 2.38
CA ASN A 53 31.03 5.09 3.67
C ASN A 53 31.39 3.63 4.04
N PRO A 54 32.64 3.33 4.43
CA PRO A 54 33.04 1.98 4.89
C PRO A 54 32.35 1.56 6.20
N VAL A 55 31.74 2.48 6.93
CA VAL A 55 31.08 2.22 8.21
C VAL A 55 29.66 2.80 8.19
N PRO A 56 28.66 2.14 8.80
CA PRO A 56 27.32 2.71 8.96
C PRO A 56 27.37 4.11 9.57
N VAL A 57 26.72 5.08 8.93
CA VAL A 57 26.63 6.47 9.41
C VAL A 57 25.27 6.71 10.06
N PRO A 58 25.21 7.40 11.22
CA PRO A 58 23.93 7.81 11.80
C PRO A 58 23.17 8.75 10.87
N VAL A 59 21.86 8.52 10.72
CA VAL A 59 20.99 9.41 9.95
C VAL A 59 20.33 10.40 10.92
N THR A 60 20.51 11.70 10.67
CA THR A 60 19.92 12.76 11.48
C THR A 60 18.40 12.63 11.52
N LYS A 61 17.83 12.78 12.71
CA LYS A 61 16.39 12.79 12.91
C LYS A 61 15.77 14.01 12.22
N ARG A 62 14.80 13.76 11.35
CA ARG A 62 13.96 14.83 10.79
C ARG A 62 12.96 15.28 11.85
N ASP A 63 12.70 16.58 11.91
CA ASP A 63 11.67 17.17 12.77
C ASP A 63 10.30 17.07 12.10
N LEU A 64 9.81 15.84 11.98
CA LEU A 64 8.51 15.49 11.38
C LEU A 64 7.75 14.54 12.31
N ALA A 65 6.42 14.53 12.17
CA ALA A 65 5.61 13.49 12.80
C ALA A 65 6.07 12.10 12.34
N PHE A 66 6.24 11.17 13.28
CA PHE A 66 6.71 9.81 13.03
C PHE A 66 5.77 8.79 13.65
N THR A 67 5.65 7.63 13.00
CA THR A 67 5.05 6.43 13.62
C THR A 67 6.16 5.53 14.15
N THR A 68 5.90 4.79 15.23
CA THR A 68 6.87 3.85 15.79
C THR A 68 6.42 2.43 15.48
N ALA A 69 7.25 1.68 14.77
CA ALA A 69 7.05 0.24 14.65
C ALA A 69 7.37 -0.40 16.02
N HIS A 70 6.37 -1.00 16.65
CA HIS A 70 6.50 -1.58 18.00
C HIS A 70 7.23 -2.92 18.04
N HIS A 71 7.37 -3.58 16.87
CA HIS A 71 7.96 -4.90 16.74
C HIS A 71 9.08 -4.88 15.71
N TYR A 72 10.33 -5.05 16.16
CA TYR A 72 11.51 -5.07 15.31
C TYR A 72 12.03 -6.49 15.03
N ILE A 73 11.49 -7.51 15.71
CA ILE A 73 11.78 -8.91 15.39
C ILE A 73 10.98 -9.22 14.11
N PHE A 74 11.70 -9.38 13.01
CA PHE A 74 11.13 -9.52 11.68
C PHE A 74 11.75 -10.75 11.02
N ASP A 75 11.00 -11.85 11.00
CA ASP A 75 11.43 -13.13 10.39
C ASP A 75 10.72 -13.36 9.05
N ARG A 76 10.49 -12.27 8.32
CA ARG A 76 9.79 -12.32 7.03
C ARG A 76 10.78 -12.33 5.89
N LYS A 77 10.57 -13.27 4.97
CA LYS A 77 11.29 -13.34 3.69
C LYS A 77 10.61 -12.47 2.64
N ILE A 78 11.42 -11.87 1.77
CA ILE A 78 10.91 -11.18 0.58
C ILE A 78 10.28 -12.24 -0.33
N PRO A 79 9.03 -12.05 -0.81
CA PRO A 79 8.40 -13.02 -1.71
C PRO A 79 9.23 -13.32 -2.97
N GLY A 80 9.29 -14.60 -3.35
CA GLY A 80 10.01 -15.06 -4.54
C GLY A 80 9.33 -14.69 -5.86
N SER A 81 8.00 -14.58 -5.88
CA SER A 81 7.23 -14.19 -7.07
C SER A 81 7.37 -12.69 -7.39
N GLU A 82 7.54 -12.35 -8.66
CA GLU A 82 7.57 -10.96 -9.12
C GLU A 82 6.22 -10.26 -8.93
N GLU A 83 5.12 -10.94 -9.26
CA GLU A 83 3.77 -10.44 -9.05
C GLU A 83 3.51 -10.11 -7.57
N ALA A 84 3.92 -11.01 -6.67
CA ALA A 84 3.80 -10.82 -5.24
C ALA A 84 4.60 -9.59 -4.76
N ARG A 85 5.86 -9.46 -5.20
CA ARG A 85 6.67 -8.27 -4.88
C ARG A 85 6.05 -7.00 -5.42
N ARG A 86 5.49 -7.03 -6.63
CA ARG A 86 4.80 -5.89 -7.24
C ARG A 86 3.53 -5.52 -6.47
N ALA A 87 2.75 -6.50 -6.01
CA ALA A 87 1.57 -6.28 -5.20
C ALA A 87 1.92 -5.58 -3.87
N LEU A 88 2.94 -6.08 -3.15
CA LEU A 88 3.41 -5.44 -1.92
C LEU A 88 4.01 -4.04 -2.16
N ALA A 89 4.69 -3.83 -3.28
CA ALA A 89 5.18 -2.52 -3.67
C ALA A 89 4.03 -1.53 -3.91
N LEU A 90 3.02 -1.91 -4.70
CA LEU A 90 1.83 -1.08 -4.95
C LEU A 90 1.05 -0.83 -3.65
N PHE A 91 0.96 -1.82 -2.77
CA PHE A 91 0.32 -1.68 -1.47
C PHE A 91 1.03 -0.61 -0.62
N ARG A 92 2.36 -0.69 -0.53
CA ARG A 92 3.18 0.31 0.16
C ARG A 92 2.99 1.71 -0.43
N GLU A 93 3.02 1.84 -1.76
CA GLU A 93 2.80 3.12 -2.43
C GLU A 93 1.39 3.67 -2.13
N ALA A 94 0.37 2.81 -2.08
CA ALA A 94 -0.98 3.22 -1.70
C ALA A 94 -1.05 3.74 -0.25
N ARG A 95 -0.40 3.05 0.71
CA ARG A 95 -0.29 3.50 2.11
C ARG A 95 0.43 4.84 2.23
N ASN A 96 1.55 4.99 1.53
CA ASN A 96 2.31 6.23 1.48
C ASN A 96 1.45 7.38 0.91
N ALA A 97 0.76 7.16 -0.21
CA ALA A 97 -0.11 8.15 -0.82
C ALA A 97 -1.27 8.56 0.10
N GLN A 98 -1.92 7.59 0.74
CA GLN A 98 -3.04 7.82 1.65
C GLN A 98 -2.61 8.64 2.87
N GLN A 99 -1.46 8.33 3.45
CA GLN A 99 -0.91 9.06 4.59
C GLN A 99 -0.56 10.51 4.24
N ASN A 100 -0.09 10.76 3.02
CA ASN A 100 0.34 12.09 2.56
C ASN A 100 -0.78 12.89 1.86
N GLY A 101 -2.05 12.47 1.99
CA GLY A 101 -3.19 13.19 1.43
C GLY A 101 -3.42 13.01 -0.08
N PHE A 102 -2.59 12.21 -0.77
CA PHE A 102 -2.76 11.88 -2.19
C PHE A 102 -3.73 10.71 -2.37
N VAL A 103 -4.97 10.88 -1.90
CA VAL A 103 -5.95 9.81 -1.78
C VAL A 103 -6.37 9.20 -3.12
N SER A 104 -6.41 10.00 -4.18
CA SER A 104 -6.65 9.54 -5.55
C SER A 104 -5.58 8.52 -5.99
N TYR A 105 -4.30 8.82 -5.74
CA TYR A 105 -3.19 7.90 -5.97
C TYR A 105 -3.28 6.64 -5.12
N ALA A 106 -3.76 6.73 -3.88
CA ALA A 106 -3.96 5.57 -3.02
C ALA A 106 -5.01 4.61 -3.62
N VAL A 107 -6.18 5.13 -3.98
CA VAL A 107 -7.27 4.37 -4.61
C VAL A 107 -6.78 3.67 -5.88
N LEU A 108 -6.05 4.39 -6.74
CA LEU A 108 -5.52 3.84 -7.99
C LEU A 108 -4.51 2.71 -7.75
N ASN A 109 -3.61 2.84 -6.76
CA ASN A 109 -2.63 1.81 -6.46
C ASN A 109 -3.28 0.56 -5.84
N TYR A 110 -4.27 0.71 -4.94
CA TYR A 110 -5.03 -0.45 -4.47
C TYR A 110 -5.77 -1.15 -5.60
N TYR A 111 -6.36 -0.40 -6.53
CA TYR A 111 -7.01 -0.97 -7.70
C TYR A 111 -6.04 -1.78 -8.57
N LYS A 112 -4.84 -1.23 -8.85
CA LYS A 112 -3.80 -1.89 -9.65
C LYS A 112 -3.35 -3.24 -9.06
N ILE A 113 -3.40 -3.42 -7.74
CA ILE A 113 -3.08 -4.70 -7.09
C ILE A 113 -4.03 -5.79 -7.60
N ILE A 114 -5.33 -5.51 -7.65
CA ILE A 114 -6.35 -6.46 -8.11
C ILE A 114 -6.15 -6.80 -9.59
N GLU A 115 -5.74 -5.81 -10.40
CA GLU A 115 -5.48 -5.98 -11.83
C GLU A 115 -4.24 -6.84 -12.14
N ILE A 116 -3.40 -7.18 -11.15
CA ILE A 116 -2.23 -8.04 -11.38
C ILE A 116 -2.64 -9.40 -11.94
N ARG A 117 -3.76 -9.97 -11.47
CA ARG A 117 -4.30 -11.25 -11.97
C ARG A 117 -5.68 -11.14 -12.61
N ASN A 118 -6.34 -9.99 -12.47
CA ASN A 118 -7.64 -9.74 -13.08
C ASN A 118 -7.51 -8.71 -14.18
N HIS A 119 -6.83 -9.09 -15.27
CA HIS A 119 -6.58 -8.16 -16.37
C HIS A 119 -7.86 -7.77 -17.09
N GLY A 120 -8.04 -6.46 -17.23
CA GLY A 120 -9.18 -5.90 -17.95
C GLY A 120 -10.40 -5.66 -17.06
N LYS A 121 -11.26 -4.80 -17.57
CA LYS A 121 -12.44 -4.25 -16.89
C LYS A 121 -13.37 -5.32 -16.32
N GLU A 122 -13.72 -6.32 -17.13
CA GLU A 122 -14.71 -7.33 -16.73
C GLU A 122 -14.15 -8.33 -15.71
N ALA A 123 -12.87 -8.72 -15.85
CA ALA A 123 -12.21 -9.58 -14.87
C ALA A 123 -12.14 -8.90 -13.49
N ALA A 124 -11.70 -7.64 -13.44
CA ALA A 124 -11.63 -6.87 -12.20
C ALA A 124 -13.02 -6.70 -11.57
N ARG A 125 -14.05 -6.34 -12.36
CA ARG A 125 -15.44 -6.21 -11.87
C ARG A 125 -15.98 -7.51 -11.29
N LYS A 126 -15.75 -8.64 -11.96
CA LYS A 126 -16.16 -9.96 -11.47
C LYS A 126 -15.47 -10.29 -10.14
N TRP A 127 -14.17 -9.99 -10.03
CA TRP A 127 -13.42 -10.20 -8.79
C TRP A 127 -13.96 -9.33 -7.65
N PHE A 128 -14.22 -8.04 -7.90
CA PHE A 128 -14.82 -7.13 -6.91
C PHE A 128 -16.19 -7.61 -6.45
N LEU A 129 -17.06 -8.06 -7.37
CA LEU A 129 -18.38 -8.58 -7.01
C LEU A 129 -18.27 -9.77 -6.06
N ALA A 130 -17.43 -10.75 -6.38
CA ALA A 130 -17.26 -11.95 -5.56
C ALA A 130 -16.64 -11.66 -4.18
N ASN A 131 -15.67 -10.75 -4.11
CA ASN A 131 -14.91 -10.50 -2.89
C ASN A 131 -15.49 -9.41 -2.00
N PHE A 132 -16.25 -8.46 -2.55
CA PHE A 132 -16.92 -7.44 -1.76
C PHE A 132 -18.00 -8.05 -0.86
N GLU A 133 -18.77 -9.00 -1.38
CA GLU A 133 -19.79 -9.71 -0.60
C GLU A 133 -19.16 -10.51 0.56
N ALA A 134 -18.07 -11.22 0.27
CA ALA A 134 -17.31 -11.93 1.29
C ALA A 134 -16.75 -10.98 2.36
N LEU A 135 -16.17 -9.85 1.95
CA LEU A 135 -15.66 -8.82 2.86
C LEU A 135 -16.79 -8.28 3.76
N ARG A 136 -17.94 -7.95 3.17
CA ARG A 136 -19.12 -7.44 3.89
C ARG A 136 -19.60 -8.44 4.95
N ALA A 137 -19.64 -9.73 4.61
CA ALA A 137 -20.06 -10.78 5.54
C ALA A 137 -19.09 -10.93 6.73
N THR A 138 -17.78 -10.80 6.50
CA THR A 138 -16.76 -10.91 7.56
C THR A 138 -16.59 -9.64 8.40
N SER A 139 -17.06 -8.50 7.90
CA SER A 139 -16.84 -7.17 8.50
C SER A 139 -18.14 -6.48 8.88
N THR A 140 -19.09 -7.22 9.44
CA THR A 140 -20.45 -6.75 9.80
C THR A 140 -20.50 -5.56 10.76
N LYS A 141 -19.41 -5.25 11.48
CA LYS A 141 -19.29 -4.08 12.37
C LYS A 141 -18.35 -2.99 11.85
N ASN A 142 -17.93 -3.07 10.59
CA ASN A 142 -17.00 -2.09 10.03
C ASN A 142 -17.76 -0.89 9.45
N ASP A 143 -17.70 0.24 10.15
CA ASP A 143 -18.30 1.52 9.75
C ASP A 143 -17.88 1.98 8.35
N ASP A 144 -16.66 1.64 7.90
CA ASP A 144 -16.16 2.07 6.60
C ASP A 144 -16.92 1.40 5.44
N ILE A 145 -17.35 0.14 5.61
CA ILE A 145 -18.16 -0.56 4.60
C ILE A 145 -19.55 0.07 4.50
N SER A 146 -20.17 0.38 5.64
CA SER A 146 -21.48 1.05 5.67
C SER A 146 -21.43 2.44 5.03
N ARG A 147 -20.38 3.22 5.33
CA ARG A 147 -20.15 4.53 4.69
C ARG A 147 -19.92 4.40 3.20
N PHE A 148 -19.14 3.42 2.77
CA PHE A 148 -18.90 3.18 1.36
C PHE A 148 -20.16 2.75 0.61
N LEU A 149 -21.00 1.90 1.20
CA LEU A 149 -22.30 1.53 0.64
C LEU A 149 -23.22 2.75 0.49
N ALA A 150 -23.23 3.65 1.48
CA ALA A 150 -23.97 4.90 1.38
C ALA A 150 -23.47 5.78 0.22
N LEU A 151 -22.15 5.83 -0.02
CA LEU A 151 -21.57 6.54 -1.17
C LEU A 151 -21.91 5.91 -2.52
N CYS A 152 -22.10 4.58 -2.57
CA CYS A 152 -22.52 3.89 -3.78
C CYS A 152 -23.97 4.24 -4.17
N GLY A 153 -24.81 4.59 -3.19
CA GLY A 153 -26.23 4.87 -3.41
C GLY A 153 -26.94 3.64 -3.99
N SER A 154 -27.53 3.78 -5.18
CA SER A 154 -28.19 2.67 -5.90
C SER A 154 -27.25 1.88 -6.82
N GLU A 155 -26.00 2.32 -7.00
CA GLU A 155 -25.05 1.63 -7.86
C GLU A 155 -24.45 0.41 -7.15
N PRO A 156 -24.32 -0.75 -7.84
CA PRO A 156 -23.63 -1.90 -7.26
C PRO A 156 -22.16 -1.59 -6.94
N PRO A 157 -21.63 -1.98 -5.75
CA PRO A 157 -20.28 -1.67 -5.31
C PRO A 157 -19.16 -1.96 -6.33
N HIS A 158 -19.20 -3.13 -6.98
CA HIS A 158 -18.21 -3.53 -7.97
C HIS A 158 -18.19 -2.61 -9.21
N LYS A 159 -19.35 -2.06 -9.58
CA LYS A 159 -19.47 -1.10 -10.69
C LYS A 159 -18.98 0.28 -10.25
N TYR A 160 -19.38 0.74 -9.07
CA TYR A 160 -18.92 1.99 -8.49
C TYR A 160 -17.39 2.05 -8.35
N ILE A 161 -16.76 0.97 -7.87
CA ILE A 161 -15.29 0.89 -7.76
C ILE A 161 -14.64 1.06 -9.15
N HIS A 162 -15.16 0.37 -10.17
CA HIS A 162 -14.59 0.46 -11.51
C HIS A 162 -14.79 1.85 -12.13
N ASP A 163 -16.00 2.38 -12.07
CA ASP A 163 -16.37 3.59 -12.84
C ASP A 163 -16.00 4.88 -12.07
N SER A 164 -16.26 4.92 -10.76
CA SER A 164 -16.10 6.12 -9.94
C SER A 164 -14.79 6.19 -9.15
N CYS A 165 -14.06 5.06 -8.99
CA CYS A 165 -12.79 5.05 -8.25
C CYS A 165 -11.58 4.88 -9.18
N ARG A 166 -11.67 4.07 -10.25
CA ARG A 166 -10.58 3.94 -11.24
C ARG A 166 -10.66 5.00 -12.33
N ILE A 167 -11.74 5.04 -13.10
CA ILE A 167 -11.82 5.91 -14.29
C ILE A 167 -11.78 7.39 -13.91
N ALA A 168 -12.58 7.78 -12.90
CA ALA A 168 -12.67 9.17 -12.46
C ALA A 168 -11.33 9.73 -11.96
N VAL A 169 -10.49 8.88 -11.35
CA VAL A 169 -9.19 9.30 -10.81
C VAL A 169 -8.07 9.22 -11.86
N ALA A 170 -8.09 8.22 -12.74
CA ALA A 170 -6.97 7.93 -13.63
C ALA A 170 -6.95 8.78 -14.91
N HIS A 171 -8.07 9.40 -15.28
CA HIS A 171 -8.21 10.15 -16.52
C HIS A 171 -8.75 11.54 -16.22
N ALA A 172 -8.43 12.54 -17.04
CA ALA A 172 -9.00 13.90 -16.99
C ALA A 172 -10.00 14.14 -18.14
N GLY A 173 -10.52 13.07 -18.74
CA GLY A 173 -11.42 13.15 -19.90
C GLY A 173 -12.83 13.62 -19.52
N LYS A 174 -13.72 13.73 -20.51
CA LYS A 174 -15.11 14.20 -20.36
C LYS A 174 -15.95 13.45 -19.31
N HIS A 175 -15.53 12.25 -18.91
CA HIS A 175 -16.17 11.41 -17.89
C HIS A 175 -15.43 11.42 -16.54
N SER A 176 -14.31 12.12 -16.45
CA SER A 176 -13.60 12.35 -15.20
C SER A 176 -14.27 13.47 -14.44
N LYS A 177 -14.60 13.18 -13.18
CA LYS A 177 -15.24 14.12 -12.25
C LYS A 177 -14.41 14.33 -11.00
N SER A 178 -13.20 13.78 -10.95
CA SER A 178 -12.35 13.86 -9.77
C SER A 178 -11.59 15.18 -9.81
N ASP A 179 -11.99 16.12 -8.95
CA ASP A 179 -11.32 17.38 -8.71
C ASP A 179 -10.59 17.29 -7.36
N PRO A 180 -9.25 17.40 -7.32
CA PRO A 180 -8.50 17.35 -6.06
C PRO A 180 -8.77 18.55 -5.13
N ASP A 181 -9.36 19.65 -5.64
CA ASP A 181 -9.74 20.80 -4.84
C ASP A 181 -11.19 20.70 -4.29
N ASP A 182 -11.98 19.72 -4.74
CA ASP A 182 -13.33 19.47 -4.21
C ASP A 182 -13.26 18.63 -2.92
N ALA A 183 -13.60 19.25 -1.79
CA ALA A 183 -13.64 18.60 -0.49
C ALA A 183 -14.61 17.39 -0.43
N HIS A 184 -15.72 17.44 -1.16
CA HIS A 184 -16.66 16.31 -1.21
C HIS A 184 -16.02 15.11 -1.92
N GLU A 185 -15.29 15.36 -3.00
CA GLU A 185 -14.54 14.35 -3.73
C GLU A 185 -13.44 13.74 -2.86
N ILE A 186 -12.69 14.56 -2.13
CA ILE A 186 -11.64 14.09 -1.22
C ILE A 186 -12.21 13.17 -0.12
N VAL A 187 -13.32 13.55 0.51
CA VAL A 187 -14.00 12.71 1.53
C VAL A 187 -14.51 11.41 0.93
N ARG A 188 -15.10 11.47 -0.26
CA ARG A 188 -15.58 10.29 -1.01
C ARG A 188 -14.42 9.33 -1.30
N LEU A 189 -13.30 9.84 -1.80
CA LEU A 189 -12.11 9.06 -2.10
C LEU A 189 -11.45 8.48 -0.85
N HIS A 190 -11.44 9.18 0.28
CA HIS A 190 -10.94 8.62 1.54
C HIS A 190 -11.76 7.42 2.00
N THR A 191 -13.09 7.51 1.88
CA THR A 191 -13.97 6.39 2.22
C THR A 191 -13.75 5.22 1.26
N ALA A 192 -13.64 5.49 -0.04
CA ALA A 192 -13.32 4.47 -1.04
C ALA A 192 -11.94 3.82 -0.77
N ALA A 193 -10.92 4.61 -0.43
CA ALA A 193 -9.57 4.11 -0.15
C ALA A 193 -9.54 3.12 1.03
N ARG A 194 -10.35 3.34 2.08
CA ARG A 194 -10.46 2.41 3.22
C ARG A 194 -11.02 1.05 2.81
N VAL A 195 -12.07 1.02 1.99
CA VAL A 195 -12.61 -0.26 1.46
C VAL A 195 -11.65 -0.90 0.45
N MET A 196 -11.01 -0.10 -0.41
CA MET A 196 -10.02 -0.58 -1.37
C MET A 196 -8.78 -1.16 -0.68
N HIS A 197 -8.36 -0.60 0.45
CA HIS A 197 -7.29 -1.16 1.29
C HIS A 197 -7.65 -2.56 1.78
N LEU A 198 -8.85 -2.76 2.34
CA LEU A 198 -9.33 -4.07 2.80
C LEU A 198 -9.41 -5.10 1.65
N LEU A 199 -9.90 -4.68 0.48
CA LEU A 199 -9.96 -5.53 -0.70
C LEU A 199 -8.56 -5.90 -1.21
N ALA A 200 -7.62 -4.96 -1.19
CA ALA A 200 -6.23 -5.22 -1.56
C ALA A 200 -5.55 -6.20 -0.60
N ARG A 201 -5.79 -6.08 0.72
CA ARG A 201 -5.32 -7.06 1.72
C ARG A 201 -5.83 -8.46 1.40
N ARG A 202 -7.15 -8.58 1.26
CA ARG A 202 -7.80 -9.85 0.91
C ARG A 202 -7.24 -10.46 -0.37
N PHE A 203 -6.99 -9.65 -1.40
CA PHE A 203 -6.38 -10.13 -2.65
C PHE A 203 -4.98 -10.68 -2.42
N ILE A 204 -4.11 -9.95 -1.73
CA ILE A 204 -2.73 -10.37 -1.50
C ILE A 204 -2.67 -11.66 -0.67
N GLU A 205 -3.50 -11.75 0.37
CA GLU A 205 -3.62 -12.94 1.22
C GLU A 205 -4.11 -14.16 0.41
N ALA A 206 -5.19 -14.00 -0.36
CA ALA A 206 -5.81 -15.10 -1.08
C ALA A 206 -5.00 -15.56 -2.31
N GLU A 207 -4.44 -14.63 -3.07
CA GLU A 207 -3.81 -14.92 -4.36
C GLU A 207 -2.32 -15.24 -4.25
N PHE A 208 -1.62 -14.64 -3.27
CA PHE A 208 -0.19 -14.84 -3.09
C PHE A 208 0.15 -15.64 -1.82
N ALA A 209 -0.85 -16.01 -1.00
CA ALA A 209 -0.66 -16.73 0.26
C ALA A 209 0.33 -16.03 1.22
N ILE A 210 0.32 -14.70 1.21
CA ILE A 210 1.22 -13.90 2.06
C ILE A 210 0.49 -13.53 3.34
N SER A 211 0.89 -14.14 4.46
CA SER A 211 0.41 -13.73 5.78
C SER A 211 0.88 -12.31 6.11
N ASP A 212 0.13 -11.56 6.90
CA ASP A 212 0.49 -10.26 7.47
C ASP A 212 1.11 -10.34 8.87
N VAL A 213 1.17 -11.54 9.45
CA VAL A 213 1.74 -11.74 10.78
C VAL A 213 3.25 -11.57 10.74
N MET A 214 3.76 -10.66 11.59
CA MET A 214 5.19 -10.32 11.69
C MET A 214 6.11 -11.52 11.97
N TYR A 215 5.60 -12.53 12.67
CA TYR A 215 6.38 -13.67 13.20
C TYR A 215 6.04 -15.02 12.55
N SER A 216 5.32 -15.04 11.44
CA SER A 216 4.87 -16.30 10.82
C SER A 216 5.97 -16.99 10.01
N GLY A 217 7.20 -17.07 10.54
CA GLY A 217 8.42 -17.55 9.87
C GLY A 217 8.11 -18.57 8.78
N GLY A 218 8.38 -18.17 7.52
CA GLY A 218 8.10 -18.98 6.34
C GLY A 218 9.18 -20.01 6.07
#